data_AF-A0A0D2Y6Q8-F1
#
_entry.id   AF-A0A0D2Y6Q8-F1
#
_cell.length_a   1.000
_cell.length_b   1.000
_cell.length_c   1.000
_cell.angle_alpha   90.00
_cell.angle_beta   90.00
_cell.angle_gamma   90.00
#
_symmetry.space_group_name_H-M   'P 1'
#
loop_
_entity.id
_entity.type
_entity.pdbx_description
1 polymer ?
#
loop_
_entity_poly.entity_id
_entity_poly.type
_entity_poly.pdbx_seq_one_letter_code
_entity_poly.pdbx_strand_id
1 'polypeptide(L)'
;MALGLGKLKTLGLSVLIFAILVAGFDKTDDTKHRFQLHITGTRILGLLIVIFVVSNFKSMPFVWTLGPKALFKPIIATTSTPLLEVDYYLHKSNSTYFADLDVGRAHLIAYLFRHGFHRLSNNTKLGIVLDPKTGTPMGGRLGINLGAVETCFRREITAFKQVEMWSYVLAWDRKWLYIVTHFVPKGTVLPTEWLDPRFARTATRLLLKESGDLSKKIYATALSKYVFKLKRLTVPPSTVLEEAGLLPTRPGGWAIEEQDLGTSDPFDPGAYMGKDGEWNWKQVEARRRRGIELISKPNHLDLIHDGFDGGSDGAIGRFSPG
;
A
#
# COMPACT_ATOMS: atom_id res chain seq x y z
N MET A 1 2.33 3.47 -42.14
CA MET A 1 2.05 2.13 -41.60
C MET A 1 3.29 1.68 -40.84
N ALA A 2 3.39 1.96 -39.54
CA ALA A 2 4.54 1.57 -38.72
C ALA A 2 4.01 1.05 -37.39
N LEU A 3 3.61 -0.23 -37.38
CA LEU A 3 3.11 -0.93 -36.20
C LEU A 3 4.29 -1.42 -35.36
N GLY A 4 4.36 -0.91 -34.13
CA GLY A 4 4.46 -1.69 -32.90
C GLY A 4 5.52 -2.79 -32.79
N LEU A 5 6.69 -2.44 -32.25
CA LEU A 5 7.61 -3.40 -31.58
C LEU A 5 8.23 -2.85 -30.28
N GLY A 6 7.54 -1.88 -29.65
CA GLY A 6 8.05 -1.18 -28.46
C GLY A 6 7.71 -1.80 -27.10
N LYS A 7 6.82 -2.81 -27.02
CA LYS A 7 6.26 -3.29 -25.75
C LYS A 7 6.66 -4.70 -25.31
N LEU A 8 7.58 -5.35 -26.01
CA LEU A 8 8.05 -6.71 -25.70
C LEU A 8 9.53 -6.73 -25.23
N LYS A 9 9.96 -5.79 -24.39
CA LYS A 9 11.39 -5.59 -24.14
C LYS A 9 11.69 -5.47 -22.65
N THR A 10 11.67 -6.61 -21.95
CA THR A 10 12.68 -7.02 -20.97
C THR A 10 12.20 -8.28 -20.23
N LEU A 11 10.95 -8.30 -19.75
CA LEU A 11 10.43 -9.47 -19.02
C LEU A 11 10.20 -10.66 -19.96
N GLY A 12 9.55 -10.42 -21.11
CA GLY A 12 9.33 -11.45 -22.14
C GLY A 12 10.62 -11.97 -22.76
N LEU A 13 11.63 -11.11 -22.96
CA LEU A 13 12.92 -11.52 -23.54
C LEU A 13 13.74 -12.36 -22.54
N SER A 14 13.73 -12.00 -21.25
CA SER A 14 14.45 -12.75 -20.22
C SER A 14 13.82 -14.13 -19.97
N VAL A 15 12.49 -14.20 -19.95
CA VAL A 15 11.74 -15.46 -19.81
C VAL A 15 11.88 -16.31 -21.06
N LEU A 16 11.89 -15.71 -22.25
CA LEU A 16 12.10 -16.42 -23.52
C LEU A 16 13.55 -16.94 -23.63
N ILE A 17 14.56 -16.14 -23.25
CA ILE A 17 15.95 -16.59 -23.19
C ILE A 17 16.12 -17.71 -22.17
N PHE A 18 15.48 -17.61 -21.00
CA PHE A 18 15.49 -18.66 -19.99
C PHE A 18 14.80 -19.94 -20.49
N ALA A 19 13.64 -19.82 -21.14
CA ALA A 19 12.92 -20.97 -21.72
C ALA A 19 13.67 -21.62 -22.88
N ILE A 20 14.31 -20.84 -23.76
CA ILE A 20 15.14 -21.34 -24.87
C ILE A 20 16.41 -22.01 -24.33
N LEU A 21 17.05 -21.44 -23.31
CA LEU A 21 18.20 -22.07 -22.66
C LEU A 21 17.79 -23.38 -21.97
N VAL A 22 16.71 -23.40 -21.20
CA VAL A 22 16.21 -24.63 -20.55
C VAL A 22 15.84 -25.69 -21.58
N ALA A 23 15.15 -25.33 -22.67
CA ALA A 23 14.77 -26.26 -23.73
C ALA A 23 15.96 -26.75 -24.58
N GLY A 24 17.01 -25.95 -24.74
CA GLY A 24 18.21 -26.31 -25.48
C GLY A 24 19.07 -27.38 -24.79
N PHE A 25 18.86 -27.62 -23.49
CA PHE A 25 19.67 -28.55 -22.69
C PHE A 25 18.97 -29.89 -22.35
N ASP A 26 17.73 -30.11 -22.81
CA ASP A 26 17.05 -31.42 -22.72
C ASP A 26 17.55 -32.43 -23.78
N LYS A 27 18.46 -32.01 -24.66
CA LYS A 27 19.16 -32.89 -25.61
C LYS A 27 20.63 -33.00 -25.23
N THR A 28 20.95 -33.97 -24.38
CA THR A 28 22.32 -34.48 -24.24
C THR A 28 22.65 -35.29 -25.48
N ASP A 29 23.37 -34.69 -26.44
CA ASP A 29 24.10 -35.46 -27.44
C ASP A 29 25.55 -35.59 -26.96
N ASP A 30 25.85 -36.75 -26.40
CA ASP A 30 27.17 -37.15 -25.94
C ASP A 30 28.03 -37.42 -27.18
N THR A 31 28.76 -36.41 -27.69
CA THR A 31 30.08 -36.62 -28.31
C THR A 31 30.75 -35.33 -28.79
N LYS A 32 32.01 -35.17 -28.33
CA LYS A 32 33.11 -34.30 -28.84
C LYS A 32 33.14 -32.84 -28.34
N HIS A 33 34.00 -32.56 -27.35
CA HIS A 33 35.33 -31.94 -27.54
C HIS A 33 36.01 -31.59 -26.19
N ARG A 34 37.35 -31.70 -26.16
CA ARG A 34 38.27 -31.70 -25.01
C ARG A 34 38.45 -30.34 -24.30
N PHE A 35 37.44 -29.89 -23.55
CA PHE A 35 37.61 -28.98 -22.41
C PHE A 35 36.50 -29.29 -21.41
N GLN A 36 36.68 -30.32 -20.57
CA GLN A 36 35.70 -30.65 -19.54
C GLN A 36 35.85 -29.68 -18.36
N LEU A 37 35.29 -28.48 -18.49
CA LEU A 37 34.76 -27.82 -17.31
C LEU A 37 33.59 -28.70 -16.87
N HIS A 38 33.79 -29.52 -15.83
CA HIS A 38 32.77 -30.42 -15.29
C HIS A 38 31.71 -29.58 -14.54
N ILE A 39 31.02 -28.70 -15.27
CA ILE A 39 29.88 -27.96 -14.76
C ILE A 39 28.69 -28.90 -14.91
N THR A 40 28.42 -29.65 -13.85
CA THR A 40 27.21 -30.46 -13.73
C THR A 40 26.00 -29.57 -14.05
N GLY A 41 25.00 -30.08 -14.78
CA GLY A 41 23.81 -29.28 -15.18
C GLY A 41 23.14 -28.53 -14.02
N THR A 42 23.25 -29.05 -12.79
CA THR A 42 22.84 -28.40 -11.55
C THR A 42 23.58 -27.08 -11.24
N ARG A 43 24.88 -26.99 -11.53
CA ARG A 43 25.67 -25.75 -11.35
C ARG A 43 25.32 -24.69 -12.41
N ILE A 44 25.01 -25.11 -13.63
CA ILE A 44 24.54 -24.21 -14.71
C ILE A 44 23.14 -23.70 -14.39
N LEU A 45 22.23 -24.58 -13.97
CA LEU A 45 20.88 -24.19 -13.52
C LEU A 45 20.95 -23.23 -12.33
N GLY A 46 21.84 -23.49 -11.37
CA GLY A 46 22.11 -22.56 -10.26
C GLY A 46 22.56 -21.18 -10.74
N LEU A 47 23.48 -21.11 -11.71
CA LEU A 47 23.93 -19.84 -12.29
C LEU A 47 22.81 -19.10 -13.02
N LEU A 48 21.97 -19.81 -13.79
CA LEU A 48 20.82 -19.23 -14.49
C LEU A 48 19.76 -18.70 -13.52
N ILE A 49 19.50 -19.42 -12.42
CA ILE A 49 18.63 -18.94 -11.33
C ILE A 49 19.23 -17.67 -10.73
N VAL A 50 20.53 -17.63 -10.43
CA VAL A 50 21.18 -16.42 -9.89
C VAL A 50 21.08 -15.24 -10.87
N ILE A 51 21.34 -15.45 -12.16
CA ILE A 51 21.21 -14.40 -13.18
C ILE A 51 19.76 -13.93 -13.29
N PHE A 52 18.79 -14.83 -13.29
CA PHE A 52 17.37 -14.50 -13.29
C PHE A 52 16.98 -13.70 -12.04
N VAL A 53 17.44 -14.14 -10.87
CA VAL A 53 17.23 -13.50 -9.56
C VAL A 53 17.80 -12.07 -9.57
N VAL A 54 19.06 -11.91 -9.98
CA VAL A 54 19.74 -10.60 -10.01
C VAL A 54 19.11 -9.67 -11.04
N SER A 55 18.81 -10.18 -12.24
CA SER A 55 18.21 -9.39 -13.32
C SER A 55 16.78 -8.94 -13.00
N ASN A 56 16.05 -9.71 -12.19
CA ASN A 56 14.69 -9.40 -11.76
C ASN A 56 14.59 -8.98 -10.29
N PHE A 57 15.72 -8.67 -9.63
CA PHE A 57 15.76 -8.38 -8.19
C PHE A 57 14.79 -7.25 -7.82
N LYS A 58 14.75 -6.19 -8.64
CA LYS A 58 13.82 -5.04 -8.50
C LYS A 58 12.34 -5.37 -8.70
N SER A 59 12.02 -6.50 -9.31
CA SER A 59 10.65 -6.92 -9.60
C SER A 59 10.20 -8.12 -8.77
N MET A 60 11.08 -8.66 -7.90
CA MET A 60 10.73 -9.82 -7.10
C MET A 60 9.67 -9.49 -6.06
N PRO A 61 8.58 -10.28 -6.01
CA PRO A 61 7.69 -10.24 -4.88
C PRO A 61 8.48 -10.68 -3.62
N PHE A 62 8.13 -10.11 -2.47
CA PHE A 62 8.68 -10.46 -1.15
C PHE A 62 10.09 -9.96 -0.81
N VAL A 63 10.89 -9.49 -1.77
CA VAL A 63 12.24 -8.93 -1.48
C VAL A 63 12.17 -7.50 -0.94
N TRP A 64 11.24 -6.69 -1.45
CA TRP A 64 11.10 -5.29 -1.05
C TRP A 64 10.11 -5.17 0.10
N THR A 65 10.59 -4.78 1.28
CA THR A 65 9.75 -4.25 2.36
C THR A 65 9.59 -2.75 2.14
N LEU A 66 8.36 -2.27 2.28
CA LEU A 66 8.11 -0.83 2.28
C LEU A 66 8.49 -0.33 3.67
N GLY A 67 9.39 0.64 3.73
CA GLY A 67 9.76 1.27 4.98
C GLY A 67 8.71 2.27 5.48
N PRO A 68 8.99 2.97 6.58
CA PRO A 68 8.05 3.92 7.19
C PRO A 68 7.60 5.06 6.26
N LYS A 69 8.41 5.41 5.25
CA LYS A 69 8.06 6.38 4.20
C LYS A 69 6.74 6.05 3.50
N ALA A 70 6.38 4.76 3.39
CA ALA A 70 5.18 4.32 2.69
C ALA A 70 3.91 4.37 3.53
N LEU A 71 3.99 4.42 4.86
CA LEU A 71 2.84 4.24 5.76
C LEU A 71 1.66 5.16 5.42
N PHE A 72 1.95 6.44 5.17
CA PHE A 72 0.96 7.48 4.91
C PHE A 72 0.75 7.76 3.41
N LYS A 73 1.36 6.96 2.52
CA LYS A 73 1.30 7.20 1.07
C LYS A 73 0.10 6.49 0.46
N PRO A 74 -0.51 7.08 -0.57
CA PRO A 74 -1.68 6.49 -1.21
C PRO A 74 -1.32 5.30 -2.09
N ILE A 75 -2.22 4.31 -2.10
CA ILE A 75 -2.38 3.37 -3.19
C ILE A 75 -3.48 3.88 -4.11
N ILE A 76 -3.30 3.69 -5.42
CA ILE A 76 -4.23 4.13 -6.45
C ILE A 76 -4.90 2.89 -7.06
N ALA A 77 -6.19 2.70 -6.84
CA ALA A 77 -6.98 1.66 -7.48
C ALA A 77 -7.88 2.27 -8.57
N THR A 78 -7.94 1.69 -9.76
CA THR A 78 -8.84 2.16 -10.84
C THR A 78 -10.13 1.33 -10.86
N THR A 79 -11.28 1.97 -11.00
CA THR A 79 -12.58 1.30 -11.18
C THR A 79 -13.39 2.05 -12.25
N SER A 80 -14.47 1.43 -12.74
CA SER A 80 -15.40 2.04 -13.69
C SER A 80 -16.82 1.73 -13.26
N THR A 81 -17.75 2.64 -13.47
CA THR A 81 -19.16 2.42 -13.10
C THR A 81 -19.90 1.66 -14.21
N PRO A 82 -20.13 0.34 -14.12
CA PRO A 82 -20.97 -0.37 -15.08
C PRO A 82 -22.43 0.08 -14.96
N LEU A 83 -23.24 -0.22 -15.98
CA LEU A 83 -24.67 0.12 -15.99
C LEU A 83 -25.45 -0.50 -14.83
N LEU A 84 -25.00 -1.64 -14.28
CA LEU A 84 -25.63 -2.28 -13.13
C LEU A 84 -25.37 -1.58 -11.79
N GLU A 85 -24.46 -0.61 -11.77
CA GLU A 85 -24.11 0.16 -10.57
C GLU A 85 -24.69 1.58 -10.57
N VAL A 86 -25.42 1.97 -11.62
CA VAL A 86 -26.09 3.26 -11.67
C VAL A 86 -27.49 3.21 -11.06
N ASP A 87 -27.94 4.35 -10.56
CA ASP A 87 -29.30 4.56 -10.09
C ASP A 87 -30.24 5.01 -11.22
N TYR A 88 -31.48 5.35 -10.85
CA TYR A 88 -32.49 5.86 -11.79
C TYR A 88 -32.10 7.18 -12.48
N TYR A 89 -31.14 7.94 -11.94
CA TYR A 89 -30.61 9.17 -12.52
C TYR A 89 -29.38 8.94 -13.41
N LEU A 90 -29.01 7.68 -13.68
CA LEU A 90 -27.84 7.29 -14.48
C LEU A 90 -26.50 7.72 -13.88
N HIS A 91 -26.48 7.96 -12.56
CA HIS A 91 -25.29 8.21 -11.78
C HIS A 91 -24.95 6.98 -10.97
N LYS A 92 -23.66 6.80 -10.64
CA LYS A 92 -23.22 5.75 -9.71
C LYS A 92 -24.05 5.86 -8.43
N SER A 93 -24.76 4.80 -8.09
CA SER A 93 -25.57 4.75 -6.89
C SER A 93 -24.71 5.01 -5.65
N ASN A 94 -25.21 5.79 -4.69
CA ASN A 94 -24.47 6.09 -3.46
C ASN A 94 -24.02 4.82 -2.71
N SER A 95 -24.79 3.73 -2.81
CA SER A 95 -24.44 2.44 -2.18
C SER A 95 -23.27 1.73 -2.86
N THR A 96 -23.10 1.86 -4.17
CA THR A 96 -22.05 1.16 -4.93
C THR A 96 -20.67 1.79 -4.75
N TYR A 97 -20.60 3.00 -4.16
CA TYR A 97 -19.32 3.55 -3.68
C TYR A 97 -18.71 2.67 -2.58
N PHE A 98 -19.53 2.04 -1.73
CA PHE A 98 -19.02 1.24 -0.62
C PHE A 98 -18.37 -0.07 -1.11
N ALA A 99 -18.87 -0.66 -2.21
CA ALA A 99 -18.23 -1.81 -2.85
C ALA A 99 -16.85 -1.43 -3.41
N ASP A 100 -16.74 -0.29 -4.09
CA ASP A 100 -15.48 0.27 -4.56
C ASP A 100 -14.52 0.55 -3.40
N LEU A 101 -15.02 1.15 -2.31
CA LEU A 101 -14.25 1.36 -1.08
C LEU A 101 -13.72 0.05 -0.51
N ASP A 102 -14.50 -1.03 -0.49
CA ASP A 102 -14.02 -2.34 -0.04
C ASP A 102 -12.83 -2.82 -0.87
N VAL A 103 -12.90 -2.70 -2.20
CA VAL A 103 -11.80 -3.07 -3.11
C VAL A 103 -10.55 -2.21 -2.87
N GLY A 104 -10.69 -0.88 -2.85
CA GLY A 104 -9.57 0.04 -2.68
C GLY A 104 -8.86 -0.14 -1.33
N ARG A 105 -9.65 -0.28 -0.24
CA ARG A 105 -9.12 -0.48 1.11
C ARG A 105 -8.53 -1.87 1.30
N ALA A 106 -9.13 -2.90 0.70
CA ALA A 106 -8.55 -4.25 0.72
C ALA A 106 -7.19 -4.29 0.01
N HIS A 107 -7.04 -3.61 -1.13
CA HIS A 107 -5.73 -3.46 -1.77
C HIS A 107 -4.72 -2.76 -0.87
N LEU A 108 -5.07 -1.61 -0.26
CA LEU A 108 -4.20 -0.90 0.67
C LEU A 108 -3.75 -1.79 1.83
N ILE A 109 -4.71 -2.42 2.51
CA ILE A 109 -4.47 -3.22 3.70
C ILE A 109 -3.66 -4.47 3.35
N ALA A 110 -4.07 -5.25 2.35
CA ALA A 110 -3.35 -6.44 1.94
C ALA A 110 -1.92 -6.11 1.47
N TYR A 111 -1.73 -4.95 0.84
CA TYR A 111 -0.43 -4.55 0.34
C TYR A 111 0.52 -4.08 1.44
N LEU A 112 0.09 -3.13 2.28
CA LEU A 112 0.92 -2.56 3.34
C LEU A 112 1.14 -3.55 4.51
N PHE A 113 0.09 -4.26 4.93
CA PHE A 113 0.09 -5.02 6.18
C PHE A 113 0.42 -6.50 6.02
N ARG A 114 0.70 -6.98 4.79
CA ARG A 114 0.98 -8.41 4.50
C ARG A 114 1.95 -9.08 5.47
N HIS A 115 3.05 -8.40 5.80
CA HIS A 115 4.11 -8.94 6.66
C HIS A 115 3.63 -9.03 8.11
N GLY A 116 2.99 -7.97 8.60
CA GLY A 116 2.38 -7.96 9.93
C GLY A 116 1.29 -9.03 10.07
N PHE A 117 0.46 -9.22 9.04
CA PHE A 117 -0.56 -10.26 9.03
C PHE A 117 0.03 -11.67 9.01
N HIS A 118 1.11 -11.89 8.25
CA HIS A 118 1.80 -13.16 8.24
C HIS A 118 2.39 -13.51 9.63
N ARG A 119 3.01 -12.53 10.30
CA ARG A 119 3.55 -12.71 11.66
C ARG A 119 2.45 -12.93 12.69
N LEU A 120 1.38 -12.12 12.67
CA LEU A 120 0.24 -12.26 13.58
C LEU A 120 -0.57 -13.54 13.34
N SER A 121 -0.63 -14.04 12.12
CA SER A 121 -1.25 -15.36 11.85
C SER A 121 -0.43 -16.50 12.46
N ASN A 122 0.86 -16.30 12.65
CA ASN A 122 1.78 -17.22 13.34
C ASN A 122 2.04 -16.83 14.80
N ASN A 123 1.16 -16.04 15.41
CA ASN A 123 1.35 -15.49 16.76
C ASN A 123 1.53 -16.57 17.84
N THR A 124 0.98 -17.78 17.66
CA THR A 124 1.20 -18.90 18.60
C THR A 124 2.68 -19.27 18.76
N LYS A 125 3.50 -19.07 17.72
CA LYS A 125 4.95 -19.32 17.74
C LYS A 125 5.74 -18.09 18.17
N LEU A 126 5.30 -16.90 17.75
CA LEU A 126 6.05 -15.66 17.91
C LEU A 126 5.76 -14.92 19.23
N GLY A 127 4.61 -15.19 19.87
CA GLY A 127 4.28 -14.58 21.15
C GLY A 127 4.11 -13.05 21.12
N ILE A 128 3.74 -12.46 19.98
CA ILE A 128 3.61 -11.00 19.79
C ILE A 128 2.45 -10.44 20.63
N VAL A 129 1.30 -11.12 20.58
CA VAL A 129 0.10 -10.77 21.35
C VAL A 129 -0.19 -11.87 22.35
N LEU A 130 -0.22 -11.53 23.63
CA LEU A 130 -0.52 -12.45 24.71
C LEU A 130 -1.99 -12.33 25.14
N ASP A 131 -2.55 -13.42 25.63
CA ASP A 131 -3.87 -13.40 26.25
C ASP A 131 -3.74 -12.72 27.62
N PRO A 132 -4.50 -11.64 27.91
CA PRO A 132 -4.45 -10.98 29.21
C PRO A 132 -4.81 -11.90 30.39
N LYS A 133 -5.56 -12.98 30.16
CA LYS A 133 -6.02 -13.88 31.22
C LYS A 133 -5.03 -15.00 31.52
N THR A 134 -4.41 -15.58 30.49
CA THR A 134 -3.55 -16.76 30.62
C THR A 134 -2.07 -16.44 30.47
N GLY A 135 -1.72 -15.26 29.96
CA GLY A 135 -0.33 -14.86 29.67
C GLY A 135 0.30 -15.64 28.51
N THR A 136 -0.46 -16.50 27.84
CA THR A 136 0.03 -17.35 26.73
C THR A 136 -0.18 -16.67 25.38
N PRO A 137 0.63 -17.00 24.36
CA PRO A 137 0.45 -16.47 23.01
C PRO A 137 -0.95 -16.74 22.45
N MET A 138 -1.62 -15.67 22.00
CA MET A 138 -2.96 -15.76 21.41
C MET A 138 -2.93 -16.55 20.10
N GLY A 139 -3.64 -17.67 20.05
CA GLY A 139 -3.92 -18.35 18.79
C GLY A 139 -5.17 -17.83 18.07
N GLY A 140 -5.37 -18.27 16.83
CA GLY A 140 -6.61 -18.08 16.07
C GLY A 140 -6.45 -17.23 14.81
N ARG A 141 -7.56 -17.06 14.09
CA ARG A 141 -7.59 -16.28 12.84
C ARG A 141 -7.53 -14.78 13.15
N LEU A 142 -6.70 -14.08 12.40
CA LEU A 142 -6.69 -12.62 12.35
C LEU A 142 -7.93 -12.13 11.58
N GLY A 143 -8.72 -11.29 12.22
CA GLY A 143 -9.87 -10.61 11.65
C GLY A 143 -9.57 -9.13 11.43
N ILE A 144 -9.98 -8.60 10.28
CA ILE A 144 -9.90 -7.19 9.94
C ILE A 144 -11.34 -6.74 9.74
N ASN A 145 -11.89 -6.00 10.70
CA ASN A 145 -13.30 -5.65 10.70
C ASN A 145 -13.48 -4.17 10.45
N LEU A 146 -14.44 -3.84 9.59
CA LEU A 146 -14.89 -2.48 9.36
C LEU A 146 -15.87 -2.07 10.46
N GLY A 147 -15.57 -0.99 11.16
CA GLY A 147 -16.42 -0.46 12.24
C GLY A 147 -17.36 0.65 11.79
N ALA A 148 -16.89 1.54 10.93
CA ALA A 148 -17.68 2.64 10.38
C ALA A 148 -17.08 3.13 9.05
N VAL A 149 -17.95 3.70 8.22
CA VAL A 149 -17.56 4.46 7.01
C VAL A 149 -18.40 5.73 6.97
N GLU A 150 -17.73 6.84 6.75
CA GLU A 150 -18.34 8.15 6.56
C GLU A 150 -17.92 8.64 5.17
N THR A 151 -18.87 9.04 4.33
CA THR A 151 -18.61 9.46 2.94
C THR A 151 -19.27 10.79 2.66
N CYS A 152 -18.51 11.73 2.11
CA CYS A 152 -19.01 13.00 1.58
C CYS A 152 -19.01 12.91 0.05
N PHE A 153 -20.18 13.07 -0.55
CA PHE A 153 -20.37 13.11 -2.00
C PHE A 153 -20.39 14.59 -2.43
N ARG A 154 -19.53 14.95 -3.38
CA ARG A 154 -19.44 16.32 -3.92
C ARG A 154 -19.94 16.41 -5.35
N ARG A 155 -19.67 15.39 -6.15
CA ARG A 155 -19.99 15.35 -7.58
C ARG A 155 -20.39 13.95 -7.99
N GLU A 156 -21.27 13.87 -8.98
CA GLU A 156 -21.74 12.61 -9.55
C GLU A 156 -20.71 11.93 -10.45
N ILE A 157 -20.71 10.60 -10.43
CA ILE A 157 -19.96 9.76 -11.38
C ILE A 157 -20.99 9.21 -12.37
N THR A 158 -20.87 9.56 -13.64
CA THR A 158 -21.76 9.07 -14.70
C THR A 158 -21.43 7.62 -15.09
N ALA A 159 -22.38 6.93 -15.72
CA ALA A 159 -22.17 5.60 -16.28
C ALA A 159 -20.87 5.49 -17.12
N PHE A 160 -20.20 4.35 -17.02
CA PHE A 160 -18.95 3.96 -17.70
C PHE A 160 -17.73 4.86 -17.42
N LYS A 161 -17.87 5.85 -16.54
CA LYS A 161 -16.77 6.74 -16.19
C LYS A 161 -15.73 5.98 -15.38
N GLN A 162 -14.47 6.11 -15.78
CA GLN A 162 -13.35 5.55 -15.03
C GLN A 162 -12.90 6.52 -13.95
N VAL A 163 -12.75 5.99 -12.73
CA VAL A 163 -12.34 6.74 -11.56
C VAL A 163 -11.16 6.05 -10.88
N GLU A 164 -10.34 6.85 -10.23
CA GLU A 164 -9.21 6.42 -9.41
C GLU A 164 -9.57 6.64 -7.93
N MET A 165 -9.42 5.60 -7.14
CA MET A 165 -9.54 5.59 -5.70
C MET A 165 -8.16 5.73 -5.10
N TRP A 166 -7.92 6.84 -4.42
CA TRP A 166 -6.67 7.14 -3.74
C TRP A 166 -6.83 6.84 -2.26
N SER A 167 -6.38 5.66 -1.83
CA SER A 167 -6.55 5.16 -0.46
C SER A 167 -5.26 5.23 0.33
N TYR A 168 -5.26 5.82 1.52
CA TYR A 168 -4.09 5.90 2.40
C TYR A 168 -4.48 5.84 3.89
N VAL A 169 -3.52 5.44 4.74
CA VAL A 169 -3.68 5.51 6.20
C VAL A 169 -3.56 6.97 6.63
N LEU A 170 -4.58 7.51 7.28
CA LEU A 170 -4.56 8.87 7.83
C LEU A 170 -3.87 8.90 9.20
N ALA A 171 -4.34 8.04 10.12
CA ALA A 171 -3.85 7.92 11.48
C ALA A 171 -4.35 6.62 12.11
N TRP A 172 -3.94 6.38 13.36
CA TRP A 172 -4.49 5.33 14.21
C TRP A 172 -4.50 5.77 15.67
N ASP A 173 -5.42 5.18 16.43
CA ASP A 173 -5.47 5.27 17.88
C ASP A 173 -5.18 3.90 18.52
N ARG A 174 -5.61 3.68 19.78
CA ARG A 174 -5.47 2.40 20.48
C ARG A 174 -6.19 1.22 19.83
N LYS A 175 -7.30 1.47 19.14
CA LYS A 175 -8.26 0.45 18.67
C LYS A 175 -8.49 0.51 17.16
N TRP A 176 -8.55 1.71 16.61
CA TRP A 176 -9.00 2.02 15.26
C TRP A 176 -7.84 2.48 14.38
N LEU A 177 -7.79 1.90 13.18
CA LEU A 177 -7.03 2.40 12.05
C LEU A 177 -7.95 3.24 11.17
N TYR A 178 -7.54 4.46 10.83
CA TYR A 178 -8.30 5.38 10.00
C TYR A 178 -7.72 5.40 8.59
N ILE A 179 -8.54 5.03 7.60
CA ILE A 179 -8.17 5.03 6.17
C ILE A 179 -9.03 6.06 5.46
N VAL A 180 -8.39 6.94 4.70
CA VAL A 180 -9.06 7.88 3.80
C VAL A 180 -9.05 7.32 2.39
N THR A 181 -10.12 7.54 1.63
CA THR A 181 -10.17 7.26 0.20
C THR A 181 -10.82 8.41 -0.54
N HIS A 182 -10.12 8.94 -1.55
CA HIS A 182 -10.67 9.94 -2.46
C HIS A 182 -11.02 9.31 -3.82
N PHE A 183 -12.20 9.61 -4.34
CA PHE A 183 -12.63 9.26 -5.69
C PHE A 183 -12.33 10.42 -6.63
N VAL A 184 -11.43 10.19 -7.59
CA VAL A 184 -10.94 11.21 -8.51
C VAL A 184 -11.13 10.74 -9.95
N PRO A 185 -11.48 11.60 -10.91
CA PRO A 185 -11.48 11.21 -12.31
C PRO A 185 -10.13 10.65 -12.73
N LYS A 186 -10.13 9.53 -13.45
CA LYS A 186 -8.89 8.85 -13.85
C LYS A 186 -7.97 9.78 -14.63
N GLY A 187 -6.69 9.82 -14.24
CA GLY A 187 -5.68 10.63 -14.93
C GLY A 187 -5.74 12.12 -14.60
N THR A 188 -6.53 12.54 -13.60
CA THR A 188 -6.55 13.93 -13.14
C THR A 188 -5.21 14.36 -12.54
N VAL A 189 -4.56 13.45 -11.79
CA VAL A 189 -3.26 13.69 -11.17
C VAL A 189 -2.39 12.45 -11.31
N LEU A 190 -1.09 12.66 -11.46
CA LEU A 190 -0.08 11.63 -11.33
C LEU A 190 0.76 11.91 -10.08
N PRO A 191 1.22 10.88 -9.36
CA PRO A 191 2.14 11.08 -8.25
C PRO A 191 3.49 11.59 -8.75
N THR A 192 4.25 12.22 -7.87
CA THR A 192 5.61 12.71 -8.16
C THR A 192 6.62 11.57 -8.26
N GLU A 193 6.44 10.53 -7.44
CA GLU A 193 7.24 9.32 -7.44
C GLU A 193 6.40 8.09 -7.11
N TRP A 194 6.89 6.91 -7.51
CA TRP A 194 6.34 5.61 -7.12
C TRP A 194 7.28 4.94 -6.13
N LEU A 195 6.81 4.64 -4.92
CA LEU A 195 7.64 4.07 -3.86
C LEU A 195 7.96 2.59 -4.09
N ASP A 196 7.05 1.82 -4.68
CA ASP A 196 7.35 0.45 -5.07
C ASP A 196 8.11 0.43 -6.42
N PRO A 197 9.32 -0.14 -6.47
CA PRO A 197 10.14 -0.25 -7.69
C PRO A 197 9.43 -0.91 -8.87
N ARG A 198 8.42 -1.76 -8.62
CA ARG A 198 7.61 -2.38 -9.69
C ARG A 198 6.85 -1.35 -10.52
N PHE A 199 6.56 -0.18 -9.95
CA PHE A 199 5.89 0.92 -10.63
C PHE A 199 6.86 2.00 -11.11
N ALA A 200 8.18 1.82 -11.02
CA ALA A 200 9.17 2.82 -11.41
C ALA A 200 9.09 3.27 -12.89
N ARG A 201 8.47 2.45 -13.76
CA ARG A 201 8.25 2.78 -15.18
C ARG A 201 6.87 3.40 -15.45
N THR A 202 6.05 3.58 -14.42
CA THR A 202 4.73 4.20 -14.53
C THR A 202 4.90 5.72 -14.60
N ALA A 203 4.04 6.39 -15.37
CA ALA A 203 4.08 7.83 -15.53
C ALA A 203 4.00 8.54 -14.16
N THR A 204 4.82 9.59 -14.01
CA THR A 204 4.84 10.53 -12.89
C THR A 204 4.70 11.95 -13.41
N ARG A 205 4.31 12.88 -12.54
CA ARG A 205 4.39 14.32 -12.84
C ARG A 205 5.69 14.90 -12.31
N LEU A 206 6.19 15.95 -12.96
CA LEU A 206 7.22 16.80 -12.37
C LEU A 206 6.64 17.51 -11.13
N LEU A 207 7.48 17.74 -10.12
CA LEU A 207 7.17 18.59 -8.96
C LEU A 207 6.92 20.03 -9.44
N LEU A 208 5.69 20.33 -9.83
CA LEU A 208 5.24 21.69 -10.11
C LEU A 208 4.63 22.27 -8.84
N LYS A 209 5.05 23.50 -8.49
CA LYS A 209 4.70 24.19 -7.24
C LYS A 209 3.21 24.56 -7.12
N GLU A 210 2.45 24.46 -8.20
CA GLU A 210 1.04 24.84 -8.26
C GLU A 210 0.21 23.71 -8.89
N SER A 211 -0.18 22.73 -8.09
CA SER A 211 -1.39 21.98 -8.38
C SER A 211 -2.57 22.89 -8.02
N GLY A 212 -3.22 23.48 -9.03
CA GLY A 212 -4.47 24.19 -8.82
C GLY A 212 -5.48 23.36 -8.02
N ASP A 213 -6.43 24.02 -7.36
CA ASP A 213 -7.38 23.45 -6.40
C ASP A 213 -7.97 22.09 -6.86
N LEU A 214 -7.39 21.00 -6.37
CA LEU A 214 -7.73 19.63 -6.76
C LEU A 214 -9.05 19.18 -6.13
N SER A 215 -9.45 19.78 -5.00
CA SER A 215 -10.67 19.44 -4.27
C SER A 215 -11.90 19.46 -5.18
N LYS A 216 -11.99 20.49 -6.05
CA LYS A 216 -13.07 20.68 -7.02
C LYS A 216 -13.22 19.55 -8.03
N LYS A 217 -12.18 18.73 -8.22
CA LYS A 217 -12.21 17.60 -9.17
C LYS A 217 -12.59 16.27 -8.48
N ILE A 218 -12.61 16.22 -7.17
CA ILE A 218 -12.92 15.00 -6.40
C ILE A 218 -14.44 14.74 -6.45
N TYR A 219 -14.83 13.50 -6.73
CA TYR A 219 -16.23 13.06 -6.70
C TYR A 219 -16.73 12.87 -5.28
N ALA A 220 -15.96 12.13 -4.49
CA ALA A 220 -16.30 11.80 -3.12
C ALA A 220 -15.04 11.59 -2.28
N THR A 221 -15.16 11.80 -0.98
CA THR A 221 -14.14 11.49 0.03
C THR A 221 -14.77 10.62 1.10
N ALA A 222 -14.11 9.52 1.44
CA ALA A 222 -14.55 8.62 2.49
C ALA A 222 -13.50 8.47 3.60
N LEU A 223 -13.96 8.39 4.84
CA LEU A 223 -13.18 8.04 6.03
C LEU A 223 -13.69 6.70 6.58
N SER A 224 -12.78 5.75 6.76
CA SER A 224 -13.08 4.39 7.19
C SER A 224 -12.37 4.04 8.49
N LYS A 225 -13.07 3.39 9.42
CA LYS A 225 -12.53 2.96 10.72
C LYS A 225 -12.41 1.43 10.77
N TYR A 226 -11.20 0.91 10.90
CA TYR A 226 -10.92 -0.53 10.97
C TYR A 226 -10.41 -0.95 12.33
N VAL A 227 -10.79 -2.15 12.77
CA VAL A 227 -10.27 -2.80 13.98
C VAL A 227 -9.65 -4.14 13.62
N PHE A 228 -8.48 -4.41 14.19
CA PHE A 228 -7.82 -5.71 14.09
C PHE A 228 -8.19 -6.58 15.28
N LYS A 229 -8.46 -7.87 15.02
CA LYS A 229 -8.79 -8.82 16.08
C LYS A 229 -8.05 -10.13 15.93
N LEU A 230 -7.54 -10.67 17.03
CA LEU A 230 -7.14 -12.08 17.14
C LEU A 230 -8.20 -12.79 17.96
N LYS A 231 -8.99 -13.66 17.32
CA LYS A 231 -10.26 -14.17 17.88
C LYS A 231 -11.18 -13.03 18.34
N ARG A 232 -11.36 -12.85 19.64
CA ARG A 232 -12.19 -11.80 20.26
C ARG A 232 -11.37 -10.66 20.85
N LEU A 233 -10.04 -10.80 20.91
CA LEU A 233 -9.14 -9.78 21.44
C LEU A 233 -8.85 -8.74 20.36
N THR A 234 -9.00 -7.46 20.71
CA THR A 234 -8.62 -6.35 19.84
C THR A 234 -7.10 -6.21 19.85
N VAL A 235 -6.48 -6.21 18.68
CA VAL A 235 -5.06 -5.93 18.51
C VAL A 235 -4.89 -4.45 18.15
N PRO A 236 -4.07 -3.68 18.88
CA PRO A 236 -3.80 -2.29 18.54
C PRO A 236 -3.20 -2.16 17.13
N PRO A 237 -3.62 -1.16 16.33
CA PRO A 237 -3.03 -0.92 15.02
C PRO A 237 -1.51 -0.73 15.05
N SER A 238 -0.97 -0.12 16.12
CA SER A 238 0.48 0.05 16.28
C SER A 238 1.25 -1.27 16.26
N THR A 239 0.75 -2.29 16.95
CA THR A 239 1.35 -3.64 16.94
C THR A 239 1.38 -4.21 15.53
N VAL A 240 0.30 -4.09 14.77
CA VAL A 240 0.23 -4.62 13.40
C VAL A 240 1.19 -3.87 12.47
N LEU A 241 1.31 -2.55 12.64
CA LEU A 241 2.18 -1.69 11.84
C LEU A 241 3.67 -1.92 12.14
N GLU A 242 4.03 -2.13 13.40
CA GLU A 242 5.38 -2.49 13.84
C GLU A 242 5.79 -3.84 13.26
N GLU A 243 4.91 -4.84 13.36
CA GLU A 243 5.12 -6.17 12.78
C GLU A 243 5.18 -6.18 11.25
N ALA A 244 4.56 -5.19 10.61
CA ALA A 244 4.66 -4.97 9.17
C ALA A 244 5.95 -4.24 8.75
N GLY A 245 6.77 -3.77 9.69
CA GLY A 245 7.98 -3.00 9.42
C GLY A 245 7.72 -1.56 8.95
N LEU A 246 6.51 -1.04 9.20
CA LEU A 246 6.08 0.29 8.78
C LEU A 246 6.31 1.37 9.84
N LEU A 247 6.69 0.98 11.05
CA LEU A 247 7.03 1.91 12.12
C LEU A 247 8.53 1.85 12.42
N PRO A 248 9.21 3.01 12.54
CA PRO A 248 10.58 3.05 13.02
C PRO A 248 10.61 2.75 14.52
N THR A 249 11.77 2.35 15.04
CA THR A 249 11.95 2.09 16.47
C THR A 249 11.70 3.37 17.29
N ARG A 250 10.84 3.27 18.31
CA ARG A 250 10.51 4.37 19.22
C ARG A 250 10.95 4.03 20.64
N PRO A 251 11.66 4.93 21.35
CA PRO A 251 11.91 4.76 22.78
C PRO A 251 10.57 4.67 23.54
N GLY A 252 10.40 3.62 24.34
CA GLY A 252 9.13 3.33 25.04
C GLY A 252 8.08 2.58 24.20
N GLY A 253 8.38 2.26 22.94
CA GLY A 253 7.48 1.51 22.06
C GLY A 253 6.32 2.34 21.49
N TRP A 254 5.45 1.66 20.74
CA TRP A 254 4.28 2.27 20.07
C TRP A 254 2.94 1.97 20.76
N ALA A 255 2.97 1.38 21.94
CA ALA A 255 1.78 1.25 22.77
C ALA A 255 1.28 2.66 23.13
N ILE A 256 -0.02 2.91 22.99
CA ILE A 256 -0.64 4.20 23.30
C ILE A 256 -1.33 4.05 24.66
N GLU A 257 -0.76 4.61 25.72
CA GLU A 257 -1.34 4.53 27.06
C GLU A 257 -2.43 5.58 27.29
N GLU A 258 -3.28 5.40 28.31
CA GLU A 258 -4.37 6.35 28.62
C GLU A 258 -3.87 7.74 28.98
N GLN A 259 -2.68 7.84 29.57
CA GLN A 259 -2.04 9.11 29.94
C GLN A 259 -1.39 9.87 28.77
N ASP A 260 -1.04 9.19 27.67
CA ASP A 260 -0.36 9.80 26.51
C ASP A 260 -1.25 10.73 25.66
N LEU A 261 -2.55 10.79 25.97
CA LEU A 261 -3.51 11.67 25.30
C LEU A 261 -3.37 13.16 25.72
N GLY A 262 -2.52 13.47 26.71
CA GLY A 262 -2.41 14.82 27.31
C GLY A 262 -1.04 15.50 27.25
N THR A 263 0.06 14.82 26.89
CA THR A 263 1.41 15.43 26.91
C THR A 263 1.75 16.07 25.57
N SER A 264 1.49 17.38 25.50
CA SER A 264 1.76 18.24 24.36
C SER A 264 3.22 18.72 24.34
N ASP A 265 4.11 17.93 23.75
CA ASP A 265 5.34 18.52 23.22
C ASP A 265 4.94 19.41 22.02
N PRO A 266 5.34 20.69 21.98
CA PRO A 266 5.04 21.59 20.88
C PRO A 266 5.50 21.01 19.54
N PHE A 267 4.64 21.11 18.54
CA PHE A 267 4.96 20.74 17.18
C PHE A 267 5.98 21.73 16.61
N ASP A 268 7.24 21.31 16.43
CA ASP A 268 8.31 22.10 15.80
C ASP A 268 8.66 21.57 14.39
N PRO A 269 8.09 22.12 13.31
CA PRO A 269 8.38 21.69 11.94
C PRO A 269 9.87 21.57 11.58
N GLY A 270 10.75 22.35 12.24
CA GLY A 270 12.19 22.41 11.95
C GLY A 270 13.02 21.31 12.62
N ALA A 271 12.58 20.77 13.75
CA ALA A 271 13.29 19.69 14.47
C ALA A 271 13.12 18.30 13.83
N TYR A 272 12.36 18.19 12.73
CA TYR A 272 11.92 16.93 12.16
C TYR A 272 12.57 16.54 10.83
N MET A 273 13.61 17.24 10.34
CA MET A 273 14.40 16.71 9.23
C MET A 273 15.51 15.81 9.78
N GLY A 274 15.28 14.49 9.73
CA GLY A 274 16.37 13.54 9.88
C GLY A 274 17.45 13.80 8.83
N LYS A 275 18.72 13.61 9.20
CA LYS A 275 19.76 13.40 8.19
C LYS A 275 19.32 12.15 7.40
N ASP A 276 19.25 12.30 6.08
CA ASP A 276 19.16 11.19 5.12
C ASP A 276 17.78 10.56 4.85
N GLY A 277 16.71 11.34 4.64
CA GLY A 277 15.50 10.86 3.93
C GLY A 277 14.70 9.71 4.58
N GLU A 278 15.17 9.18 5.72
CA GLU A 278 14.54 8.15 6.53
C GLU A 278 13.57 8.79 7.53
N TRP A 279 12.39 8.17 7.65
CA TRP A 279 11.33 8.65 8.53
C TRP A 279 11.63 8.29 9.99
N ASN A 280 11.86 9.31 10.83
CA ASN A 280 12.07 9.15 12.27
C ASN A 280 10.73 8.92 13.00
N TRP A 281 10.75 8.23 14.15
CA TRP A 281 9.58 7.99 15.01
C TRP A 281 8.86 9.29 15.38
N LYS A 282 9.60 10.38 15.58
CA LYS A 282 9.01 11.70 15.87
C LYS A 282 8.13 12.21 14.72
N GLN A 283 8.56 12.02 13.47
CA GLN A 283 7.78 12.43 12.29
C GLN A 283 6.52 11.58 12.14
N VAL A 284 6.66 10.26 12.32
CA VAL A 284 5.53 9.32 12.25
C VAL A 284 4.49 9.65 13.31
N GLU A 285 4.91 9.88 14.55
CA GLU A 285 4.03 10.25 15.65
C GLU A 285 3.38 11.62 15.44
N ALA A 286 4.13 12.61 14.95
CA ALA A 286 3.57 13.92 14.61
C ALA A 286 2.50 13.81 13.52
N ARG A 287 2.75 13.02 12.46
CA ARG A 287 1.76 12.79 11.38
C ARG A 287 0.52 12.08 11.91
N ARG A 288 0.69 11.05 12.73
CA ARG A 288 -0.41 10.33 13.41
C ARG A 288 -1.25 11.28 14.25
N ARG A 289 -0.63 12.08 15.12
CA ARG A 289 -1.32 13.05 15.99
C ARG A 289 -2.10 14.09 15.19
N ARG A 290 -1.53 14.65 14.11
CA ARG A 290 -2.27 15.57 13.23
C ARG A 290 -3.49 14.91 12.60
N GLY A 291 -3.39 13.65 12.20
CA GLY A 291 -4.54 12.91 11.67
C GLY A 291 -5.62 12.68 12.74
N ILE A 292 -5.24 12.39 14.00
CA ILE A 292 -6.17 12.30 15.12
C ILE A 292 -6.84 13.66 15.41
N GLU A 293 -6.07 14.74 15.46
CA GLU A 293 -6.62 16.09 15.65
C GLU A 293 -7.59 16.46 14.51
N LEU A 294 -7.25 16.08 13.27
CA LEU A 294 -8.09 16.32 12.11
C LEU A 294 -9.44 15.61 12.23
N ILE A 295 -9.48 14.32 12.58
CA ILE A 295 -10.73 13.55 12.73
C ILE A 295 -11.56 13.98 13.96
N SER A 296 -10.95 14.62 14.96
CA SER A 296 -11.68 15.16 16.12
C SER A 296 -12.49 16.41 15.79
N LYS A 297 -12.24 17.08 14.65
CA LYS A 297 -12.96 18.28 14.24
C LYS A 297 -14.37 17.93 13.72
N PRO A 298 -15.39 18.75 13.97
CA PRO A 298 -16.77 18.46 13.54
C PRO A 298 -16.91 18.42 12.01
N ASN A 299 -16.15 19.24 11.28
CA ASN A 299 -16.11 19.31 9.82
C ASN A 299 -14.92 18.51 9.22
N HIS A 300 -14.41 17.51 9.93
CA HIS A 300 -13.21 16.78 9.53
C HIS A 300 -13.26 16.23 8.10
N LEU A 301 -14.43 15.77 7.63
CA LEU A 301 -14.55 15.18 6.31
C LEU A 301 -14.38 16.21 5.18
N ASP A 302 -14.83 17.44 5.40
CA ASP A 302 -14.59 18.57 4.50
C ASP A 302 -13.10 18.93 4.49
N LEU A 303 -12.48 19.02 5.67
CA LEU A 303 -11.05 19.33 5.80
C LEU A 303 -10.16 18.25 5.14
N ILE A 304 -10.53 16.97 5.28
CA ILE A 304 -9.84 15.86 4.61
C ILE A 304 -10.01 15.97 3.09
N HIS A 305 -11.21 16.30 2.61
CA HIS A 305 -11.48 16.49 1.20
C HIS A 305 -10.63 17.61 0.58
N ASP A 306 -10.55 18.75 1.26
CA ASP A 306 -9.78 19.92 0.80
C ASP A 306 -8.27 19.69 0.87
N GLY A 307 -7.82 18.78 1.75
CA GLY A 307 -6.42 18.43 1.95
C GLY A 307 -5.81 17.49 0.91
N PHE A 308 -6.54 17.10 -0.14
CA PHE A 308 -6.02 16.20 -1.18
C PHE A 308 -4.94 16.87 -2.04
N ASP A 309 -3.71 16.39 -1.92
CA ASP A 309 -2.53 16.94 -2.61
C ASP A 309 -2.17 16.22 -3.93
N GLY A 310 -2.92 15.17 -4.28
CA GLY A 310 -2.69 14.37 -5.48
C GLY A 310 -1.33 13.66 -5.51
N GLY A 311 -0.81 13.23 -4.35
CA GLY A 311 0.46 12.49 -4.26
C GLY A 311 1.67 13.38 -4.53
N SER A 312 1.67 14.59 -3.98
CA SER A 312 2.81 15.53 -3.98
C SER A 312 4.08 14.87 -3.43
N ASP A 313 3.92 14.03 -2.42
CA ASP A 313 5.01 13.28 -1.80
C ASP A 313 5.02 11.80 -2.22
N GLY A 314 4.55 11.49 -3.43
CA GLY A 314 4.56 10.16 -4.04
C GLY A 314 3.37 9.26 -3.70
N ALA A 315 3.29 8.13 -4.40
CA ALA A 315 2.31 7.07 -4.19
C ALA A 315 2.99 5.70 -4.11
N ILE A 316 2.37 4.74 -3.44
CA ILE A 316 2.93 3.41 -3.26
C ILE A 316 2.92 2.64 -4.58
N GLY A 317 1.75 2.58 -5.24
CA GLY A 317 1.55 1.75 -6.41
C GLY A 317 0.16 1.90 -6.99
N ARG A 318 -0.02 1.37 -8.19
CA ARG A 318 -1.28 1.40 -8.94
C ARG A 318 -1.84 0.00 -9.11
N PHE A 319 -3.12 -0.17 -8.82
CA PHE A 319 -3.82 -1.45 -8.92
C PHE A 319 -5.11 -1.28 -9.73
N SER A 320 -5.57 -2.38 -10.29
CA SER A 320 -6.85 -2.48 -10.95
C SER A 320 -7.48 -3.77 -10.45
N PRO A 321 -8.81 -3.82 -10.21
CA PRO A 321 -9.53 -5.07 -10.37
C PRO A 321 -9.18 -5.58 -11.77
N GLY A 322 -8.75 -6.84 -11.85
CA GLY A 322 -8.22 -7.45 -13.08
C GLY A 322 -9.18 -7.39 -14.26
#